data_AF-A0A9B0GHM8-F1
#
_entry.id   AF-A0A9B0GHM8-F1
#
_cell.length_a   1.000
_cell.length_b   1.000
_cell.length_c   1.000
_cell.angle_alpha   90.00
_cell.angle_beta   90.00
_cell.angle_gamma   90.00
#
_symmetry.space_group_name_H-M   'P 1'
#
loop_
_entity.id
_entity.type
_entity.pdbx_description
1 polymer ?
#
loop_
_entity_poly.entity_id
_entity_poly.type
_entity_poly.pdbx_seq_one_letter_code
_entity_poly.pdbx_strand_id
1 'polypeptide(L)'
;MENLLQATKNHVDKMIMKLGKTNSKAASEMRQKIWSNMQKNHPDRELVDPFLIPLVIIGSKYDIFQDFDSEKRKVICKTLRFVAHYHGASLMFTSKSEALLLKIRGVINQLAFGIDKSKSICVDQNKPLFITAGLDSLSQIGSPPVPDNDIGKLHAHSPMELWKKVYERVFPPKSINMLKDTKDPARDPQYAESEVDEMRIQKDQELEQYKRSSSKSWKQIEFDS
;
A
#
# COMPACT_ATOMS: atom_id res chain seq x y z
N MET A 1 -4.11 -0.17 -4.58
CA MET A 1 -3.05 0.27 -3.66
C MET A 1 -3.61 0.49 -2.25
N GLU A 2 -4.66 1.29 -2.09
CA GLU A 2 -5.29 1.60 -0.78
C GLU A 2 -5.57 0.37 0.10
N ASN A 3 -6.38 -0.59 -0.38
CA ASN A 3 -6.72 -1.80 0.39
C ASN A 3 -5.48 -2.60 0.82
N LEU A 4 -4.46 -2.68 -0.04
CA LEU A 4 -3.22 -3.39 0.24
C LEU A 4 -2.41 -2.65 1.32
N LEU A 5 -2.24 -1.33 1.18
CA LEU A 5 -1.54 -0.51 2.17
C LEU A 5 -2.21 -0.61 3.54
N GLN A 6 -3.55 -0.56 3.60
CA GLN A 6 -4.28 -0.69 4.85
C GLN A 6 -4.12 -2.09 5.46
N ALA A 7 -4.24 -3.15 4.66
CA ALA A 7 -4.05 -4.52 5.12
C ALA A 7 -2.64 -4.75 5.66
N THR A 8 -1.62 -4.31 4.93
CA THR A 8 -0.21 -4.40 5.36
C THR A 8 0.03 -3.58 6.62
N LYS A 9 -0.53 -2.38 6.73
CA LYS A 9 -0.37 -1.52 7.90
C LYS A 9 -0.93 -2.18 9.15
N ASN A 10 -2.19 -2.63 9.06
CA ASN A 10 -2.86 -3.32 10.16
C ASN A 10 -2.09 -4.57 10.59
N HIS A 11 -1.49 -5.29 9.63
CA HIS A 11 -0.67 -6.46 9.95
C HIS A 11 0.63 -6.07 10.69
N VAL A 12 1.35 -5.07 10.20
CA VAL A 12 2.59 -4.58 10.81
C VAL A 12 2.34 -4.04 12.22
N ASP A 13 1.28 -3.25 12.41
CA ASP A 13 0.90 -2.71 13.72
C ASP A 13 0.62 -3.83 14.73
N LYS A 14 -0.12 -4.86 14.30
CA LYS A 14 -0.36 -6.06 15.12
C LYS A 14 0.94 -6.78 15.48
N MET A 15 1.88 -6.92 14.54
CA MET A 15 3.16 -7.57 14.80
C MET A 15 4.01 -6.77 15.79
N ILE A 16 4.03 -5.44 15.67
CA ILE A 16 4.78 -4.58 16.59
C ILE A 16 4.13 -4.56 17.98
N MET A 17 2.81 -4.62 18.08
CA MET A 17 2.13 -4.78 19.37
C MET A 17 2.49 -6.12 20.04
N LYS A 18 2.54 -7.22 19.27
CA LYS A 18 2.99 -8.53 19.79
C LYS A 18 4.45 -8.47 20.22
N LEU A 19 5.32 -7.89 19.40
CA LEU A 19 6.73 -7.69 19.74
C LEU A 19 6.87 -6.87 21.02
N GLY A 20 6.06 -5.83 21.22
CA GLY A 20 6.10 -5.00 22.43
C GLY A 20 5.78 -5.75 23.72
N LYS A 21 5.01 -6.85 23.64
CA LYS A 21 4.72 -7.72 24.80
C LYS A 21 5.93 -8.59 25.18
N THR A 22 6.74 -9.00 24.20
CA THR A 22 7.92 -9.85 24.42
C THR A 22 9.20 -9.03 24.65
N ASN A 23 9.34 -7.92 23.92
CA ASN A 23 10.50 -7.03 23.95
C ASN A 23 10.08 -5.57 23.66
N SER A 24 9.69 -4.86 24.72
CA SER A 24 9.22 -3.47 24.63
C SER A 24 10.30 -2.51 24.13
N LYS A 25 11.57 -2.78 24.42
CA LYS A 25 12.71 -1.97 23.98
C LYS A 25 12.83 -2.01 22.46
N ALA A 26 12.84 -3.20 21.85
CA ALA A 26 12.92 -3.36 20.40
C ALA A 26 11.73 -2.71 19.67
N ALA A 27 10.51 -2.86 20.21
CA ALA A 27 9.32 -2.21 19.63
C ALA A 27 9.41 -0.67 19.70
N SER A 28 9.96 -0.12 20.79
CA SER A 28 10.15 1.32 20.97
C SER A 28 11.25 1.87 20.04
N GLU A 29 12.37 1.15 19.91
CA GLU A 29 13.45 1.49 18.97
C GLU A 29 12.95 1.51 17.53
N MET A 30 12.14 0.53 17.14
CA MET A 30 11.56 0.47 15.79
C MET A 30 10.66 1.69 15.52
N ARG A 31 9.79 2.06 16.47
CA ARG A 31 8.95 3.26 16.37
C ARG A 31 9.82 4.53 16.24
N GLN A 32 10.85 4.66 17.07
CA GLN A 32 11.75 5.83 17.03
C GLN A 32 12.55 5.91 15.73
N LYS A 33 13.01 4.78 15.19
CA LYS A 33 13.81 4.71 13.95
C LYS A 33 13.01 5.17 12.73
N ILE A 34 11.71 4.94 12.69
CA ILE A 34 10.88 5.44 11.58
C ILE A 34 10.81 6.97 11.61
N TRP A 35 10.65 7.54 12.80
CA TRP A 35 10.61 8.98 13.01
C TRP A 35 11.96 9.68 12.87
N SER A 36 13.08 8.96 12.75
CA SER A 36 14.38 9.54 12.41
C SER A 36 14.52 9.84 10.92
N ASN A 37 13.68 9.23 10.08
CA ASN A 37 13.63 9.50 8.64
C ASN A 37 13.11 10.92 8.33
N MET A 38 12.37 11.51 9.25
CA MET A 38 11.78 12.84 9.14
C MET A 38 12.45 13.76 10.16
N GLN A 39 12.81 14.96 9.74
CA GLN A 39 13.50 15.90 10.62
C GLN A 39 12.65 16.22 11.86
N LYS A 40 13.29 16.46 13.00
CA LYS A 40 12.57 16.71 14.28
C LYS A 40 11.70 17.97 14.21
N ASN A 41 12.16 18.98 13.47
CA ASN A 41 11.51 20.26 13.23
C ASN A 41 10.65 20.28 11.95
N HIS A 42 10.32 19.13 11.39
CA HIS A 42 9.50 19.09 10.18
C HIS A 42 8.08 19.59 10.49
N PRO A 43 7.51 20.53 9.70
CA PRO A 43 6.22 21.15 9.99
C PRO A 43 5.07 20.14 10.09
N ASP A 44 5.09 19.12 9.23
CA ASP A 44 4.00 18.14 9.14
C ASP A 44 4.15 16.94 10.11
N ARG A 45 5.07 16.98 11.08
CA ARG A 45 5.40 15.81 11.91
C ARG A 45 4.18 15.24 12.66
N GLU A 46 3.24 16.09 13.04
CA GLU A 46 2.01 15.70 13.74
C GLU A 46 0.85 15.36 12.80
N LEU A 47 0.99 15.64 11.50
CA LEU A 47 -0.05 15.49 10.49
C LEU A 47 0.12 14.24 9.62
N VAL A 48 1.27 13.56 9.75
CA VAL A 48 1.60 12.33 9.04
C VAL A 48 1.40 11.11 9.92
N ASP A 49 1.21 9.97 9.27
CA ASP A 49 0.99 8.68 9.92
C ASP A 49 1.93 7.62 9.29
N PRO A 50 3.23 7.68 9.64
CA PRO A 50 4.26 6.90 8.98
C PRO A 50 4.09 5.41 9.18
N PHE A 51 4.49 4.65 8.17
CA PHE A 51 4.52 3.20 8.24
C PHE A 51 5.61 2.74 9.21
N LEU A 52 5.32 1.77 10.09
CA LEU A 52 6.30 1.32 11.09
C LEU A 52 7.43 0.43 10.52
N ILE A 53 7.50 0.33 9.19
CA ILE A 53 8.60 -0.26 8.42
C ILE A 53 8.94 0.67 7.25
N PRO A 54 10.19 0.66 6.75
CA PRO A 54 10.54 1.46 5.58
C PRO A 54 9.65 1.16 4.37
N LEU A 55 9.11 2.21 3.74
CA LEU A 55 8.20 2.10 2.60
C LEU A 55 8.73 2.93 1.42
N VAL A 56 8.65 2.35 0.22
CA VAL A 56 8.94 3.04 -1.04
C VAL A 56 7.82 2.73 -2.03
N ILE A 57 7.28 3.79 -2.63
CA ILE A 57 6.27 3.74 -3.68
C ILE A 57 6.97 3.96 -5.02
N ILE A 58 6.85 2.99 -5.92
CA ILE A 58 7.45 3.06 -7.25
C ILE A 58 6.35 3.13 -8.31
N GLY A 59 6.29 4.24 -9.03
CA GLY A 59 5.50 4.37 -10.25
C GLY A 59 6.28 3.82 -11.43
N SER A 60 5.78 2.76 -12.07
CA SER A 60 6.39 2.18 -13.26
C SER A 60 5.76 2.72 -14.55
N LYS A 61 6.40 2.42 -15.69
CA LYS A 61 5.96 2.85 -17.03
C LYS A 61 5.85 4.38 -17.17
N TYR A 62 6.83 5.11 -16.61
CA TYR A 62 6.89 6.56 -16.74
C TYR A 62 6.94 7.03 -18.20
N ASP A 63 7.48 6.20 -19.10
CA ASP A 63 7.48 6.41 -20.55
C ASP A 63 6.08 6.55 -21.14
N ILE A 64 5.07 5.90 -20.55
CA ILE A 64 3.66 6.06 -20.93
C ILE A 64 3.03 7.22 -20.17
N PHE A 65 3.36 7.35 -18.88
CA PHE A 65 2.80 8.39 -18.03
C PHE A 65 3.19 9.80 -18.46
N GLN A 66 4.40 10.01 -18.98
CA GLN A 66 4.87 11.34 -19.39
C GLN A 66 4.01 11.95 -20.50
N ASP A 67 3.36 11.13 -21.32
CA ASP A 67 2.51 11.55 -22.43
C ASP A 67 1.03 11.71 -22.03
N PHE A 68 0.69 11.53 -20.74
CA PHE A 68 -0.66 11.80 -20.26
C PHE A 68 -1.01 13.29 -20.27
N ASP A 69 -2.31 13.56 -20.35
CA ASP A 69 -2.90 14.88 -20.16
C ASP A 69 -2.32 15.60 -18.93
N SER A 70 -1.98 16.88 -19.07
CA SER A 70 -1.27 17.64 -18.03
C SER A 70 -2.05 17.76 -16.74
N GLU A 71 -3.37 17.94 -16.81
CA GLU A 71 -4.22 18.04 -15.61
C GLU A 71 -4.32 16.68 -14.92
N LYS A 72 -4.46 15.59 -15.69
CA LYS A 72 -4.41 14.22 -15.13
C LYS A 72 -3.06 13.92 -14.47
N ARG A 73 -1.94 14.28 -15.10
CA ARG A 73 -0.59 14.10 -14.52
C ARG A 73 -0.45 14.88 -13.21
N LYS A 74 -0.91 16.13 -13.17
CA LYS A 74 -0.91 16.98 -11.97
C LYS A 74 -1.68 16.34 -10.82
N VAL A 75 -2.89 15.83 -11.08
CA VAL A 75 -3.71 15.12 -10.09
C VAL A 75 -2.99 13.88 -9.55
N ILE A 76 -2.45 13.04 -10.44
CA ILE A 76 -1.73 11.82 -10.07
C ILE A 76 -0.48 12.15 -9.24
N CYS A 77 0.37 13.06 -9.73
CA CYS A 77 1.61 13.45 -9.06
C CYS A 77 1.35 14.01 -7.66
N LYS A 78 0.41 14.97 -7.52
CA LYS A 78 0.06 15.53 -6.21
C LYS A 78 -0.51 14.49 -5.26
N THR A 79 -1.39 13.61 -5.74
CA THR A 79 -1.99 12.55 -4.91
C THR A 79 -0.94 11.57 -4.43
N LEU A 80 -0.05 11.10 -5.32
CA LEU A 80 1.03 10.19 -4.94
C LEU A 80 2.03 10.83 -3.99
N ARG A 81 2.35 12.11 -4.19
CA ARG A 81 3.19 12.88 -3.24
C ARG A 81 2.56 12.96 -1.87
N PHE A 82 1.26 13.28 -1.80
CA PHE A 82 0.52 13.27 -0.54
C PHE A 82 0.54 11.89 0.14
N VAL A 83 0.21 10.82 -0.58
CA VAL A 83 0.18 9.45 -0.03
C VAL A 83 1.58 9.03 0.47
N ALA A 84 2.62 9.34 -0.30
CA ALA A 84 3.99 9.04 0.10
C ALA A 84 4.39 9.81 1.36
N HIS A 85 4.15 11.12 1.38
CA HIS A 85 4.47 11.97 2.54
C HIS A 85 3.69 11.56 3.79
N TYR A 86 2.38 11.35 3.66
CA TYR A 86 1.51 10.93 4.75
C TYR A 86 1.97 9.62 5.39
N HIS A 87 2.47 8.67 4.61
CA HIS A 87 2.99 7.40 5.12
C HIS A 87 4.50 7.40 5.40
N GLY A 88 5.19 8.53 5.29
CA GLY A 88 6.64 8.62 5.48
C GLY A 88 7.43 7.77 4.47
N ALA A 89 6.88 7.56 3.28
CA ALA A 89 7.47 6.76 2.21
C ALA A 89 8.28 7.61 1.23
N SER A 90 9.21 6.96 0.53
CA SER A 90 9.83 7.59 -0.66
C SER A 90 8.97 7.33 -1.89
N LEU A 91 8.95 8.26 -2.86
CA LEU A 91 8.20 8.15 -4.11
C LEU A 91 9.14 8.28 -5.30
N MET A 92 9.11 7.32 -6.22
CA MET A 92 9.99 7.31 -7.39
C MET A 92 9.29 6.84 -8.64
N PHE A 93 9.55 7.49 -9.76
CA PHE A 93 9.10 7.06 -11.08
C PHE A 93 10.21 6.40 -11.87
N THR A 94 9.84 5.37 -12.63
CA THR A 94 10.76 4.62 -13.48
C THR A 94 10.12 4.20 -14.78
N SER A 95 10.98 3.95 -15.76
CA SER A 95 10.66 3.41 -17.08
C SER A 95 11.74 2.41 -17.47
N LYS A 96 11.80 2.07 -18.76
CA LYS A 96 12.90 1.28 -19.34
C LYS A 96 14.24 2.03 -19.38
N SER A 97 14.26 3.32 -19.02
CA SER A 97 15.50 4.11 -18.95
C SER A 97 16.47 3.53 -17.92
N GLU A 98 17.67 3.16 -18.36
CA GLU A 98 18.72 2.63 -17.48
C GLU A 98 19.06 3.59 -16.33
N ALA A 99 19.08 4.91 -16.59
CA ALA A 99 19.35 5.91 -15.58
C ALA A 99 18.30 5.90 -14.44
N LEU A 100 17.02 5.67 -14.74
CA LEU A 100 15.97 5.56 -13.72
C LEU A 100 16.04 4.24 -12.98
N LEU A 101 16.37 3.14 -13.66
CA LEU A 101 16.57 1.84 -13.04
C LEU A 101 17.74 1.84 -12.05
N LEU A 102 18.85 2.49 -12.40
CA LEU A 102 20.00 2.66 -11.51
C LEU A 102 19.64 3.46 -10.25
N LYS A 103 18.82 4.51 -10.39
CA LYS A 103 18.31 5.27 -9.23
C LYS A 103 17.48 4.41 -8.29
N ILE A 104 16.57 3.59 -8.83
CA ILE A 104 15.78 2.66 -8.02
C ILE A 104 16.65 1.62 -7.32
N ARG A 105 17.61 1.03 -8.04
CA ARG A 105 18.52 0.04 -7.47
C ARG A 105 19.31 0.64 -6.30
N GLY A 106 19.78 1.88 -6.45
CA GLY A 106 20.43 2.61 -5.36
C GLY A 106 19.56 2.73 -4.11
N VAL A 107 18.27 2.99 -4.28
CA VAL A 107 17.33 3.18 -3.17
C VAL A 107 16.95 1.86 -2.51
N ILE A 108 16.78 0.80 -3.30
CA ILE A 108 16.59 -0.56 -2.74
C ILE A 108 17.81 -0.98 -1.94
N ASN A 109 19.03 -0.71 -2.46
CA ASN A 109 20.27 -0.98 -1.72
C ASN A 109 20.35 -0.16 -0.43
N GLN A 110 19.93 1.11 -0.43
CA GLN A 110 19.85 1.93 0.78
C GLN A 110 18.91 1.31 1.82
N LEU A 111 17.75 0.81 1.39
CA LEU A 111 16.81 0.13 2.30
C LEU A 111 17.35 -1.20 2.84
N ALA A 112 17.99 -2.00 1.98
CA ALA A 112 18.47 -3.32 2.32
C ALA A 112 19.73 -3.29 3.19
N PHE A 113 20.65 -2.36 2.91
CA PHE A 113 21.98 -2.32 3.52
C PHE A 113 22.23 -1.10 4.43
N GLY A 114 21.27 -0.17 4.53
CA GLY A 114 21.38 1.00 5.39
C GLY A 114 22.40 2.04 4.93
N ILE A 115 22.71 2.08 3.63
CA ILE A 115 23.60 3.08 3.03
C ILE A 115 22.94 4.47 3.12
N ASP A 116 23.77 5.52 3.22
CA ASP A 116 23.29 6.91 3.30
C ASP A 116 22.32 7.28 2.17
N LYS A 117 21.24 7.97 2.58
CA LYS A 117 20.17 8.39 1.69
C LYS A 117 20.62 9.51 0.76
N SER A 118 20.15 9.45 -0.48
CA SER A 118 20.31 10.56 -1.41
C SER A 118 19.47 11.75 -0.93
N LYS A 119 20.10 12.93 -0.85
CA LYS A 119 19.41 14.21 -0.59
C LYS A 119 18.74 14.80 -1.84
N SER A 120 18.79 14.09 -2.98
CA SER A 120 18.19 14.57 -4.22
C SER A 120 16.67 14.47 -4.17
N ILE A 121 16.01 15.50 -4.69
CA ILE A 121 14.57 15.59 -4.81
C ILE A 121 14.20 16.15 -6.19
N CYS A 122 13.20 15.55 -6.83
CA CYS A 122 12.57 15.97 -8.07
C CYS A 122 11.06 15.92 -7.87
N VAL A 123 10.45 17.09 -7.69
CA VAL A 123 8.99 17.27 -7.50
C VAL A 123 8.28 17.79 -8.75
N ASP A 124 9.03 18.09 -9.80
CA ASP A 124 8.51 18.62 -11.06
C ASP A 124 7.65 17.55 -11.75
N GLN A 125 6.37 17.86 -11.95
CA GLN A 125 5.39 16.97 -12.56
C GLN A 125 5.68 16.63 -14.03
N ASN A 126 6.53 17.41 -14.71
CA ASN A 126 6.98 17.14 -16.07
C ASN A 126 8.22 16.24 -16.13
N LYS A 127 8.79 15.90 -14.97
CA LYS A 127 9.97 15.04 -14.83
C LYS A 127 9.59 13.79 -14.03
N PRO A 128 10.38 12.71 -14.14
CA PRO A 128 10.21 11.56 -13.26
C PRO A 128 10.32 12.01 -11.80
N LEU A 129 9.28 11.75 -11.00
CA LEU A 129 9.29 12.06 -9.58
C LEU A 129 10.39 11.25 -8.89
N PHE A 130 11.12 11.90 -7.99
CA PHE A 130 12.12 11.27 -7.16
C PHE A 130 12.16 11.99 -5.82
N ILE A 131 11.56 11.40 -4.80
CA ILE A 131 11.33 12.06 -3.51
C ILE A 131 11.70 11.08 -2.42
N THR A 132 12.77 11.38 -1.70
CA THR A 132 13.15 10.62 -0.51
C THR A 132 12.22 10.98 0.65
N ALA A 133 11.84 9.98 1.45
CA ALA A 133 11.04 10.19 2.66
C ALA A 133 11.61 11.31 3.54
N GLY A 134 10.74 12.25 3.95
CA GLY A 134 11.09 13.39 4.81
C GLY A 134 11.63 14.63 4.09
N LEU A 135 11.70 14.64 2.75
CA LEU A 135 12.10 15.82 1.96
C LEU A 135 10.93 16.55 1.29
N ASP A 136 9.71 16.01 1.36
CA ASP A 136 8.49 16.67 0.87
C ASP A 136 7.73 17.31 2.04
N SER A 137 6.75 18.17 1.73
CA SER A 137 5.90 18.78 2.76
C SER A 137 4.48 19.06 2.24
N LEU A 138 3.50 19.06 3.12
CA LEU A 138 2.10 19.35 2.80
C LEU A 138 1.94 20.75 2.19
N SER A 139 2.74 21.72 2.65
CA SER A 139 2.76 23.09 2.09
C SER A 139 3.28 23.11 0.64
N GLN A 140 4.31 22.32 0.32
CA GLN A 140 4.84 22.20 -1.04
C GLN A 140 3.97 21.37 -1.98
N ILE A 141 3.24 20.38 -1.46
CA ILE A 141 2.24 19.61 -2.22
C ILE A 141 1.02 20.50 -2.51
N GLY A 142 0.61 21.28 -1.51
CA GLY A 142 -0.54 22.16 -1.52
C GLY A 142 -1.86 21.40 -1.48
N SER A 143 -2.96 22.14 -1.68
CA SER A 143 -4.31 21.57 -1.72
C SER A 143 -4.49 20.59 -2.89
N PRO A 144 -5.41 19.63 -2.75
CA PRO A 144 -5.84 18.78 -3.85
C PRO A 144 -6.22 19.62 -5.08
N PRO A 145 -5.83 19.21 -6.30
CA PRO A 145 -6.06 20.00 -7.51
C PRO A 145 -7.52 19.91 -7.98
N VAL A 146 -8.38 20.67 -7.31
CA VAL A 146 -9.79 20.91 -7.69
C VAL A 146 -10.08 22.41 -7.61
N PRO A 147 -11.11 22.91 -8.32
CA PRO A 147 -11.57 24.28 -8.15
C PRO A 147 -11.97 24.54 -6.69
N ASP A 148 -11.54 25.67 -6.12
CA ASP A 148 -11.67 25.98 -4.69
C ASP A 148 -13.11 25.86 -4.16
N ASN A 149 -14.10 26.15 -5.01
CA ASN A 149 -15.53 26.04 -4.69
C ASN A 149 -16.03 24.61 -4.39
N ASP A 150 -15.27 23.58 -4.75
CA ASP A 150 -15.70 22.19 -4.63
C ASP A 150 -15.02 21.43 -3.48
N ILE A 151 -13.99 22.01 -2.85
CA ILE A 151 -13.32 21.41 -1.68
C ILE A 151 -14.25 21.42 -0.48
N GLY A 152 -14.89 22.55 -0.18
CA GLY A 152 -15.80 22.66 0.96
C GLY A 152 -17.07 21.79 0.85
N LYS A 153 -17.42 21.34 -0.36
CA LYS A 153 -18.56 20.44 -0.61
C LYS A 153 -18.21 18.97 -0.39
N LEU A 154 -16.92 18.63 -0.42
CA LEU A 154 -16.43 17.28 -0.16
C LEU A 154 -16.46 17.05 1.36
N HIS A 155 -17.53 16.43 1.84
CA HIS A 155 -17.63 15.98 3.22
C HIS A 155 -16.60 14.87 3.46
N ALA A 156 -15.40 15.21 3.93
CA ALA A 156 -14.33 14.26 4.21
C ALA A 156 -13.93 14.35 5.69
N HIS A 157 -13.76 13.19 6.34
CA HIS A 157 -13.43 13.10 7.76
C HIS A 157 -11.92 12.98 8.01
N SER A 158 -11.13 12.81 6.94
CA SER A 158 -9.67 12.78 7.00
C SER A 158 -9.05 13.38 5.73
N PRO A 159 -7.78 13.83 5.80
CA PRO A 159 -7.03 14.24 4.61
C PRO A 159 -6.98 13.14 3.55
N MET A 160 -6.76 11.89 3.95
CA MET A 160 -6.73 10.74 3.03
C MET A 160 -8.04 10.60 2.25
N GLU A 161 -9.18 10.72 2.93
CA GLU A 161 -10.50 10.63 2.31
C GLU A 161 -10.75 11.80 1.34
N LEU A 162 -10.29 13.01 1.68
CA LEU A 162 -10.38 14.17 0.80
C LEU A 162 -9.61 13.93 -0.51
N TRP A 163 -8.34 13.51 -0.42
CA TRP A 163 -7.52 13.21 -1.59
C TRP A 163 -8.09 12.07 -2.42
N LYS A 164 -8.64 11.04 -1.78
CA LYS A 164 -9.33 9.94 -2.46
C LYS A 164 -10.52 10.43 -3.27
N LYS A 165 -11.43 11.21 -2.65
CA LYS A 165 -12.62 11.74 -3.33
C LYS A 165 -12.25 12.63 -4.52
N VAL A 166 -11.22 13.45 -4.39
CA VAL A 166 -10.69 14.26 -5.49
C VAL A 166 -10.15 13.38 -6.63
N TYR A 167 -9.36 12.37 -6.29
CA TYR A 167 -8.80 11.44 -7.27
C TYR A 167 -9.92 10.68 -8.02
N GLU A 168 -10.93 10.18 -7.31
CA GLU A 168 -12.06 9.43 -7.88
C GLU A 168 -12.94 10.27 -8.80
N ARG A 169 -13.00 11.61 -8.61
CA ARG A 169 -13.69 12.49 -9.57
C ARG A 169 -12.99 12.53 -10.93
N VAL A 170 -11.66 12.50 -10.96
CA VAL A 170 -10.87 12.52 -12.19
C VAL A 170 -10.72 11.11 -12.77
N PHE A 171 -10.63 10.10 -11.90
CA PHE A 171 -10.47 8.70 -12.23
C PHE A 171 -11.54 7.85 -11.54
N PRO A 172 -12.78 7.83 -12.07
CA PRO A 172 -13.86 7.05 -11.49
C PRO A 172 -13.47 5.58 -11.29
N PRO A 173 -13.81 4.97 -10.14
CA PRO A 173 -13.49 3.57 -9.90
C PRO A 173 -14.19 2.70 -10.95
N LYS A 174 -13.42 1.88 -11.65
CA LYS A 174 -13.99 0.87 -12.54
C LYS A 174 -14.68 -0.17 -11.67
N SER A 175 -15.99 -0.41 -11.88
CA SER A 175 -16.68 -1.51 -11.24
C SER A 175 -16.01 -2.81 -11.67
N ILE A 176 -15.30 -3.48 -10.76
CA ILE A 176 -14.77 -4.82 -10.99
C ILE A 176 -15.96 -5.79 -10.86
N ASN A 177 -16.90 -5.74 -11.82
CA ASN A 177 -17.93 -6.77 -12.01
C ASN A 177 -17.37 -7.97 -12.80
N MET A 178 -16.04 -8.08 -12.93
CA MET A 178 -15.37 -8.94 -13.90
C MET A 178 -15.06 -10.38 -13.43
N LEU A 179 -15.71 -10.90 -12.39
CA LEU A 179 -15.61 -12.33 -12.01
C LEU A 179 -16.89 -12.86 -11.31
N LYS A 180 -18.09 -12.43 -11.73
CA LYS A 180 -19.34 -13.00 -11.20
C LYS A 180 -19.89 -14.18 -12.00
N ASP A 181 -19.31 -14.51 -13.15
CA ASP A 181 -19.75 -15.64 -14.00
C ASP A 181 -18.62 -16.62 -14.34
N THR A 182 -17.70 -16.89 -13.41
CA THR A 182 -17.03 -18.21 -13.45
C THR A 182 -18.02 -19.24 -12.93
N LYS A 183 -18.86 -19.77 -13.84
CA LYS A 183 -19.56 -21.04 -13.60
C LYS A 183 -18.49 -22.04 -13.18
N ASP A 184 -18.64 -22.62 -12.00
CA ASP A 184 -17.72 -23.66 -11.51
C ASP A 184 -17.69 -24.79 -12.55
N PRO A 185 -16.55 -25.01 -13.25
CA PRO A 185 -16.45 -26.05 -14.26
C PRO A 185 -16.74 -27.43 -13.65
N ALA A 186 -16.50 -27.60 -12.36
CA ALA A 186 -16.76 -28.82 -11.62
C ALA A 186 -18.24 -29.02 -11.26
N ARG A 187 -19.12 -28.13 -11.71
CA ARG A 187 -20.60 -28.26 -11.63
C ARG A 187 -21.24 -28.26 -13.02
N ASP A 188 -20.43 -28.25 -14.07
CA ASP A 188 -20.88 -28.32 -15.44
C ASP A 188 -21.00 -29.80 -15.87
N PRO A 189 -22.20 -30.30 -16.20
CA PRO A 189 -22.40 -31.68 -16.63
C PRO A 189 -21.57 -32.08 -17.87
N GLN A 190 -21.10 -31.11 -18.67
CA GLN A 190 -20.26 -31.37 -19.83
C GLN A 190 -18.87 -31.93 -19.44
N TYR A 191 -18.39 -31.67 -18.22
CA TYR A 191 -17.08 -32.12 -17.72
C TYR A 191 -17.21 -33.20 -16.62
N ALA A 192 -18.36 -33.88 -16.51
CA ALA A 192 -18.57 -34.94 -15.52
C ALA A 192 -17.76 -36.19 -15.89
N GLU A 193 -16.93 -36.65 -14.95
CA GLU A 193 -16.06 -37.82 -15.09
C GLU A 193 -16.17 -38.65 -13.82
N SER A 194 -16.79 -39.84 -13.91
CA SER A 194 -17.17 -40.65 -12.73
C SER A 194 -16.02 -40.88 -11.74
N GLU A 195 -14.84 -41.24 -12.24
CA GLU A 195 -13.66 -41.51 -11.40
C GLU A 195 -13.17 -40.25 -10.68
N VAL A 196 -13.21 -39.10 -11.36
CA VAL A 196 -12.79 -37.80 -10.80
C VAL A 196 -13.81 -37.30 -9.77
N ASP A 197 -15.10 -37.46 -10.07
CA ASP A 197 -16.19 -37.08 -9.19
C ASP A 197 -16.22 -37.92 -7.91
N GLU A 198 -15.99 -39.23 -8.01
CA GLU A 198 -15.86 -40.13 -6.85
C GLU A 198 -14.66 -39.77 -5.96
N MET A 199 -13.48 -39.54 -6.56
CA MET A 199 -12.30 -39.10 -5.83
C MET A 199 -12.52 -37.75 -5.12
N ARG A 200 -13.25 -36.83 -5.76
CA ARG A 200 -13.61 -35.55 -5.15
C ARG A 200 -14.52 -35.73 -3.94
N ILE A 201 -15.57 -36.53 -4.07
CA ILE A 201 -16.49 -36.83 -2.96
C ILE A 201 -15.72 -37.44 -1.78
N GLN A 202 -14.80 -38.36 -2.05
CA GLN A 202 -13.93 -38.94 -1.02
C GLN A 202 -13.08 -37.86 -0.33
N LYS A 203 -12.43 -36.97 -1.09
CA LYS A 203 -11.60 -35.88 -0.52
C LYS A 203 -12.40 -34.86 0.28
N ASP A 204 -13.61 -34.54 -0.16
CA ASP A 204 -14.52 -33.65 0.57
C ASP A 204 -14.95 -34.28 1.90
N GLN A 205 -15.23 -35.59 1.92
CA GLN A 205 -15.53 -36.33 3.15
C GLN A 205 -14.33 -36.38 4.10
N GLU A 206 -13.12 -36.66 3.59
CA GLU A 206 -11.88 -36.64 4.38
C GLU A 206 -11.64 -35.25 5.01
N LEU A 207 -11.87 -34.18 4.25
CA LEU A 207 -11.72 -32.81 4.71
C LEU A 207 -12.71 -32.48 5.84
N GLU A 208 -13.98 -32.88 5.71
CA GLU A 208 -14.99 -32.66 6.75
C GLU A 208 -14.68 -33.45 8.02
N GLN A 209 -14.20 -34.68 7.89
CA GLN A 209 -13.72 -35.47 9.03
C GLN A 209 -12.53 -34.78 9.71
N TYR A 210 -11.57 -34.27 8.94
CA TYR A 210 -10.42 -33.53 9.45
C TYR A 210 -10.82 -32.24 10.19
N LYS A 211 -11.76 -31.46 9.63
CA LYS A 211 -12.27 -30.24 10.29
C LYS A 211 -12.92 -30.57 11.64
N ARG A 212 -13.71 -31.65 11.69
CA ARG A 212 -14.39 -32.11 12.92
C ARG A 212 -13.40 -32.60 13.98
N SER A 213 -12.39 -33.38 13.59
CA SER A 213 -11.37 -33.88 14.51
C SER A 213 -10.48 -32.75 15.03
N SER A 214 -10.05 -31.85 14.15
CA SER A 214 -9.26 -30.68 14.51
C SER A 214 -10.03 -29.75 15.45
N SER A 215 -11.30 -29.44 15.15
CA SER A 215 -12.13 -28.57 16.02
C SER A 215 -12.32 -29.13 17.43
N LYS A 216 -12.31 -30.46 17.60
CA LYS A 216 -12.35 -31.10 18.93
C LYS A 216 -11.00 -30.97 19.65
N SER A 217 -9.89 -31.16 18.94
CA SER A 217 -8.53 -31.00 19.48
C SER A 217 -8.25 -29.56 19.95
N TRP A 218 -8.68 -28.54 19.18
CA TRP A 218 -8.54 -27.13 19.57
C TRP A 218 -9.36 -26.77 20.82
N LYS A 219 -10.57 -27.30 20.96
CA LYS A 219 -11.39 -27.09 22.16
C LYS A 219 -10.78 -27.72 23.41
N GLN A 220 -10.05 -28.82 23.27
CA GLN A 220 -9.43 -29.50 24.41
C GLN A 220 -8.20 -28.75 24.95
N ILE A 221 -7.50 -28.00 24.09
CA ILE A 221 -6.35 -27.15 24.47
C ILE A 221 -6.80 -25.89 25.26
N GLU A 222 -8.02 -25.38 25.02
CA GLU A 222 -8.56 -24.22 25.75
C GLU A 222 -9.04 -24.54 27.17
N PHE A 223 -9.28 -25.81 27.52
CA PHE A 223 -9.71 -26.21 28.86
C PHE A 223 -8.56 -26.61 29.81
N ASP A 224 -7.33 -26.75 29.28
CA ASP A 224 -6.13 -27.12 30.04
C ASP A 224 -5.13 -25.94 30.19
N SER A 225 -5.59 -24.68 30.07
CA SER A 225 -4.79 -23.46 30.32
C SER A 225 -5.38 -22.60 31.45
#